data_AF-A0A4E0S0R3-F1
#
_entry.id   AF-A0A4E0S0R3-F1
#
_cell.length_a   1.000
_cell.length_b   1.000
_cell.length_c   1.000
_cell.angle_alpha   90.00
_cell.angle_beta   90.00
_cell.angle_gamma   90.00
#
_symmetry.space_group_name_H-M   'P 1'
#
loop_
_entity.id
_entity.type
_entity.pdbx_description
1 polymer ?
#
loop_
_entity_poly.entity_id
_entity_poly.type
_entity_poly.pdbx_seq_one_letter_code
_entity_poly.pdbx_strand_id
1 'polypeptide(L)'
;MKPLSSIHQCFSHLHLTRWRLIIVLWIGLIYAYFYRHSQHVIVTDPTTVLNLVHCHINSVLLRQPNSYVAPNLNLCCPNKTQLELRFSNIHLTPTFYHVYRSTPDVCFGSWQPVGCQSHQKVAVLIPYRDRELHLRLLLARLHQLLQHQRIQYRIYVIEQAGNAPFNRGLLLNIGIREALLRDPMVDCFIFHDVDLLPENSDNLYVCDKHLRHLAAGVDEFRYHVPFINYAGGVSSLSKVNVLKTNGFPNRYWGWGNEDDELAARCYLHGLQLTRPRTFVGRYRAVRHLKATRGSGHYDSFRAFRNFLRDGLSALSSTTYRILEDSSPERLLHHTPQTKTVANVCNYSKLLTAFNITMSDWLEKACAPKGWADRWDALARLLLYTHLVVDVDLMRYQTIQPTSKSRESWYWFLHFYGWI
;
A
#
# COMPACT_ATOMS: atom_id res chain seq x y z
N MET A 1 -28.44 14.33 -76.17
CA MET A 1 -29.35 15.05 -75.26
C MET A 1 -30.16 14.03 -74.47
N LYS A 2 -29.85 13.86 -73.18
CA LYS A 2 -30.69 13.15 -72.19
C LYS A 2 -30.95 14.15 -71.04
N PRO A 3 -32.17 14.23 -70.49
CA PRO A 3 -32.55 15.35 -69.64
C PRO A 3 -32.05 15.20 -68.19
N LEU A 4 -31.59 16.31 -67.64
CA LEU A 4 -31.32 16.54 -66.23
C LEU A 4 -32.62 16.39 -65.42
N SER A 5 -32.78 15.28 -64.70
CA SER A 5 -33.82 15.17 -63.66
C SER A 5 -33.46 14.12 -62.61
N SER A 6 -32.44 14.39 -61.79
CA SER A 6 -32.20 13.58 -60.57
C SER A 6 -31.43 14.29 -59.45
N ILE A 7 -31.39 15.63 -59.40
CA ILE A 7 -30.71 16.39 -58.32
C ILE A 7 -31.67 16.70 -57.14
N HIS A 8 -32.76 15.94 -56.98
CA HIS A 8 -33.74 16.16 -55.89
C HIS A 8 -34.03 14.93 -55.04
N GLN A 9 -33.07 14.01 -54.89
CA GLN A 9 -33.25 12.82 -54.04
C GLN A 9 -32.03 12.42 -53.20
N CYS A 10 -31.26 13.39 -52.68
CA CYS A 10 -30.20 13.08 -51.70
C CYS A 10 -30.13 14.04 -50.50
N PHE A 11 -31.25 14.64 -50.09
CA PHE A 11 -31.35 15.38 -48.81
C PHE A 11 -32.49 14.89 -47.91
N SER A 12 -32.93 13.64 -48.06
CA SER A 12 -33.98 13.03 -47.21
C SER A 12 -33.46 12.16 -46.06
N HIS A 13 -32.15 12.16 -45.78
CA HIS A 13 -31.59 11.38 -44.65
C HIS A 13 -31.25 12.18 -43.39
N LEU A 14 -31.59 13.48 -43.34
CA LEU A 14 -31.36 14.30 -42.14
C LEU A 14 -32.58 14.43 -41.20
N HIS A 15 -33.59 13.58 -41.36
CA HIS A 15 -34.58 13.35 -40.29
C HIS A 15 -34.08 12.26 -39.35
N LEU A 16 -32.98 12.53 -38.64
CA LEU A 16 -32.82 11.93 -37.31
C LEU A 16 -34.01 12.43 -36.49
N THR A 17 -35.05 11.60 -36.40
CA THR A 17 -36.31 11.95 -35.76
C THR A 17 -36.03 12.46 -34.34
N ARG A 18 -36.62 13.62 -33.98
CA ARG A 18 -36.48 14.24 -32.64
C ARG A 18 -36.56 13.21 -31.50
N TRP A 19 -37.40 12.19 -31.66
CA TRP A 19 -37.55 11.05 -30.75
C TRP A 19 -36.26 10.23 -30.53
N ARG A 20 -35.47 9.96 -31.57
CA ARG A 20 -34.18 9.26 -31.41
C ARG A 20 -33.16 10.10 -30.64
N LEU A 21 -33.12 11.41 -30.86
CA LEU A 21 -32.26 12.32 -30.08
C LEU A 21 -32.71 12.38 -28.61
N ILE A 22 -34.02 12.46 -28.37
CA ILE A 22 -34.58 12.41 -27.01
C ILE A 22 -34.23 11.08 -26.33
N ILE A 23 -34.37 9.94 -27.00
CA ILE A 23 -33.99 8.63 -26.46
C ILE A 23 -32.50 8.56 -26.14
N VAL A 24 -31.62 9.03 -27.03
CA VAL A 24 -30.17 9.05 -26.80
C VAL A 24 -29.81 9.96 -25.61
N LEU A 25 -30.45 11.12 -25.49
CA LEU A 25 -30.27 12.01 -24.35
C LEU A 25 -30.78 11.38 -23.05
N TRP A 26 -31.94 10.73 -23.07
CA TRP A 26 -32.47 10.02 -21.91
C TRP A 26 -31.59 8.84 -21.49
N ILE A 27 -31.10 8.04 -22.44
CA ILE A 27 -30.12 6.98 -22.17
C ILE A 27 -28.83 7.60 -21.60
N GLY A 28 -28.35 8.71 -22.16
CA GLY A 28 -27.18 9.44 -21.66
C GLY A 28 -27.37 10.00 -20.25
N LEU A 29 -28.56 10.51 -19.91
CA LEU A 29 -28.90 11.03 -18.58
C LEU A 29 -29.07 9.91 -17.56
N ILE A 30 -29.75 8.82 -17.93
CA ILE A 30 -29.86 7.60 -17.11
C ILE A 30 -28.46 7.03 -16.87
N TYR A 31 -27.64 6.95 -17.91
CA TYR A 31 -26.24 6.53 -17.82
C TYR A 31 -25.43 7.44 -16.89
N ALA A 32 -25.52 8.76 -17.05
CA ALA A 32 -24.84 9.72 -16.17
C ALA A 32 -25.33 9.65 -14.72
N TYR A 33 -26.63 9.43 -14.51
CA TYR A 33 -27.23 9.25 -13.19
C TYR A 33 -26.72 7.99 -12.49
N PHE A 34 -26.76 6.84 -13.18
CA PHE A 34 -26.22 5.58 -12.65
C PHE A 34 -24.71 5.65 -12.47
N TYR A 35 -23.98 6.26 -13.40
CA TYR A 35 -22.54 6.50 -13.28
C TYR A 35 -22.22 7.32 -12.03
N ARG A 36 -22.93 8.43 -11.80
CA ARG A 36 -22.73 9.28 -10.62
C ARG A 36 -23.10 8.57 -9.31
N HIS A 37 -24.14 7.76 -9.29
CA HIS A 37 -24.58 7.02 -8.08
C HIS A 37 -23.80 5.72 -7.83
N SER A 38 -23.12 5.17 -8.84
CA SER A 38 -22.24 4.00 -8.69
C SER A 38 -20.79 4.36 -8.39
N GLN A 39 -20.45 5.65 -8.37
CA GLN A 39 -19.14 6.15 -7.94
C GLN A 39 -18.97 5.93 -6.44
N HIS A 40 -18.31 4.84 -6.09
CA HIS A 40 -17.77 4.60 -4.76
C HIS A 40 -16.35 5.17 -4.61
N VAL A 41 -15.88 5.95 -5.58
CA VAL A 41 -14.57 6.58 -5.59
C VAL A 41 -14.67 8.02 -5.10
N ILE A 42 -13.83 8.39 -4.14
CA ILE A 42 -13.77 9.75 -3.59
C ILE A 42 -12.37 10.32 -3.76
N VAL A 43 -12.26 11.49 -4.38
CA VAL A 43 -11.01 12.27 -4.37
C VAL A 43 -11.00 13.14 -3.11
N THR A 44 -10.01 12.91 -2.25
CA THR A 44 -9.78 13.66 -1.01
C THR A 44 -8.86 14.84 -1.26
N ASP A 45 -9.25 16.01 -0.74
CA ASP A 45 -8.46 17.23 -0.77
C ASP A 45 -7.38 17.21 0.33
N PRO A 46 -6.21 17.85 0.16
CA PRO A 46 -5.18 17.92 1.21
C PRO A 46 -5.70 18.37 2.58
N THR A 47 -6.66 19.30 2.63
CA THR A 47 -7.29 19.75 3.88
C THR A 47 -8.04 18.61 4.59
N THR A 48 -8.79 17.80 3.84
CA THR A 48 -9.46 16.59 4.36
C THR A 48 -8.45 15.56 4.87
N VAL A 49 -7.29 15.45 4.22
CA VAL A 49 -6.21 14.53 4.64
C VAL A 49 -5.54 15.03 5.92
N LEU A 50 -5.32 16.34 6.07
CA LEU A 50 -4.78 16.93 7.32
C LEU A 50 -5.76 16.82 8.49
N ASN A 51 -7.06 16.80 8.21
CA ASN A 51 -8.07 16.49 9.23
C ASN A 51 -7.97 15.03 9.71
N LEU A 52 -7.48 14.09 8.88
CA LEU A 52 -7.24 12.71 9.33
C LEU A 52 -6.21 12.66 10.45
N VAL A 53 -5.23 13.58 10.45
CA VAL A 53 -4.19 13.69 11.50
C VAL A 53 -4.47 14.81 12.50
N HIS A 54 -5.68 15.39 12.48
CA HIS A 54 -6.18 16.41 13.42
C HIS A 54 -5.30 17.68 13.52
N CYS A 55 -4.58 18.04 12.45
CA CYS A 55 -3.59 19.13 12.47
C CYS A 55 -4.14 20.56 12.31
N HIS A 56 -5.44 20.70 12.10
CA HIS A 56 -6.11 21.99 11.94
C HIS A 56 -7.20 22.25 12.98
N ILE A 57 -7.29 21.42 14.02
CA ILE A 57 -8.25 21.69 15.10
C ILE A 57 -7.70 22.83 15.94
N ASN A 58 -8.17 24.04 15.65
CA ASN A 58 -8.18 25.13 16.62
C ASN A 58 -8.70 24.55 17.94
N SER A 59 -7.98 24.78 19.03
CA SER A 59 -8.27 24.38 20.42
C SER A 59 -9.68 24.74 20.94
N VAL A 60 -10.53 25.34 20.11
CA VAL A 60 -11.90 25.76 20.38
C VAL A 60 -12.93 24.63 20.19
N LEU A 61 -12.70 23.66 19.29
CA LEU A 61 -13.66 22.57 19.01
C LEU A 61 -13.55 21.35 19.94
N LEU A 62 -12.58 21.33 20.87
CA LEU A 62 -12.50 20.34 21.95
C LEU A 62 -13.61 20.51 23.02
N ARG A 63 -14.57 21.42 22.81
CA ARG A 63 -15.76 21.61 23.65
C ARG A 63 -17.03 21.06 23.00
N GLN A 64 -16.99 19.84 22.44
CA GLN A 64 -18.23 19.08 22.23
C GLN A 64 -18.50 18.20 23.47
N PRO A 65 -19.72 18.19 24.05
CA PRO A 65 -19.94 17.57 25.36
C PRO A 65 -19.88 16.04 25.41
N ASN A 66 -19.61 15.35 24.30
CA ASN A 66 -19.76 13.89 24.20
C ASN A 66 -18.61 13.15 23.49
N SER A 67 -17.46 13.79 23.24
CA SER A 67 -16.26 13.11 22.75
C SER A 67 -15.26 12.93 23.89
N TYR A 68 -15.04 11.68 24.30
CA TYR A 68 -13.97 11.29 25.23
C TYR A 68 -12.60 11.45 24.56
N VAL A 69 -12.19 12.69 24.24
CA VAL A 69 -10.82 13.00 23.84
C VAL A 69 -10.08 13.44 25.09
N ALA A 70 -9.10 12.62 25.51
CA ALA A 70 -8.28 12.91 26.67
C ALA A 70 -7.68 14.34 26.57
N PRO A 71 -7.80 15.20 27.61
CA PRO A 71 -7.59 16.65 27.46
C PRO A 71 -6.16 17.14 27.20
N ASN A 72 -5.16 16.28 26.94
CA ASN A 72 -3.74 16.66 26.90
C ASN A 72 -2.87 15.89 25.89
N LEU A 73 -3.42 15.43 24.76
CA LEU A 73 -2.63 14.72 23.75
C LEU A 73 -1.96 15.69 22.77
N ASN A 74 -0.65 15.90 22.88
CA ASN A 74 0.11 16.66 21.89
C ASN A 74 0.28 15.84 20.61
N LEU A 75 -0.62 15.98 19.64
CA LEU A 75 -0.59 15.23 18.38
C LEU A 75 0.49 15.75 17.42
N CYS A 76 1.12 14.82 16.70
CA CYS A 76 2.11 15.18 15.68
C CYS A 76 1.47 15.66 14.39
N CYS A 77 2.06 16.71 13.82
CA CYS A 77 1.71 17.21 12.50
C CYS A 77 2.85 17.05 11.50
N PRO A 78 2.53 16.75 10.22
CA PRO A 78 3.54 16.66 9.19
C PRO A 78 4.26 18.01 9.05
N ASN A 79 5.52 17.98 8.64
CA ASN A 79 6.25 19.20 8.39
C ASN A 79 5.61 19.98 7.22
N LYS A 80 5.59 21.31 7.32
CA LYS A 80 4.93 22.19 6.35
C LYS A 80 5.77 22.44 5.10
N THR A 81 7.09 22.27 5.19
CA THR A 81 7.98 22.44 4.04
C THR A 81 7.91 21.21 3.15
N GLN A 82 7.90 21.37 1.83
CA GLN A 82 7.89 20.22 0.93
C GLN A 82 9.24 19.48 1.00
N LEU A 83 9.20 18.15 1.10
CA LEU A 83 10.39 17.31 0.93
C LEU A 83 10.59 17.01 -0.56
N GLU A 84 11.82 17.20 -1.04
CA GLU A 84 12.16 16.91 -2.44
C GLU A 84 12.31 15.40 -2.67
N LEU A 85 11.33 14.81 -3.37
CA LEU A 85 11.26 13.36 -3.63
C LEU A 85 11.41 12.99 -5.11
N ARG A 86 11.51 13.97 -6.01
CA ARG A 86 11.41 13.74 -7.47
C ARG A 86 12.63 13.08 -8.09
N PHE A 87 13.82 13.29 -7.52
CA PHE A 87 15.05 12.76 -8.10
C PHE A 87 15.44 11.42 -7.49
N SER A 88 15.46 10.39 -8.33
CA SER A 88 16.12 9.11 -8.05
C SER A 88 16.85 8.69 -9.30
N ASN A 89 18.18 8.85 -9.31
CA ASN A 89 19.01 8.27 -10.34
C ASN A 89 19.19 6.78 -10.02
N ILE A 90 18.59 5.91 -10.83
CA ILE A 90 18.68 4.45 -10.66
C ILE A 90 20.14 3.95 -10.69
N HIS A 91 21.01 4.66 -11.41
CA HIS A 91 22.44 4.36 -11.49
C HIS A 91 23.22 4.73 -10.21
N LEU A 92 22.62 5.53 -9.32
CA LEU A 92 23.17 5.92 -8.03
C LEU A 92 22.32 5.34 -6.90
N THR A 93 21.94 4.07 -7.00
CA THR A 93 21.16 3.42 -5.95
C THR A 93 22.01 3.38 -4.66
N PRO A 94 21.53 3.97 -3.55
CA PRO A 94 22.29 4.01 -2.31
C PRO A 94 22.47 2.60 -1.75
N THR A 95 23.57 2.36 -1.05
CA THR A 95 23.72 1.13 -0.25
C THR A 95 22.86 1.25 1.01
N PHE A 96 22.56 0.15 1.71
CA PHE A 96 21.80 0.21 2.97
C PHE A 96 22.48 1.11 4.01
N TYR A 97 23.82 1.07 4.09
CA TYR A 97 24.58 1.96 4.96
C TYR A 97 24.31 3.44 4.67
N HIS A 98 24.29 3.84 3.40
CA HIS A 98 24.00 5.23 3.03
C HIS A 98 22.56 5.64 3.37
N VAL A 99 21.60 4.74 3.20
CA VAL A 99 20.20 4.96 3.61
C VAL A 99 20.13 5.18 5.11
N TYR A 100 20.76 4.30 5.90
CA TYR A 100 20.82 4.42 7.35
C TYR A 100 21.50 5.72 7.80
N ARG A 101 22.62 6.12 7.18
CA ARG A 101 23.32 7.37 7.51
C ARG A 101 22.45 8.61 7.32
N SER A 102 21.50 8.56 6.38
CA SER A 102 20.52 9.64 6.16
C SER A 102 19.34 9.62 7.13
N THR A 103 19.14 8.50 7.85
CA THR A 103 18.02 8.27 8.76
C THR A 103 18.46 7.50 10.02
N PRO A 104 19.44 8.03 10.79
CA PRO A 104 20.11 7.28 11.85
C PRO A 104 19.21 6.90 13.04
N ASP A 105 18.06 7.56 13.17
CA ASP A 105 17.07 7.26 14.22
C ASP A 105 16.18 6.05 13.89
N VAL A 106 16.28 5.49 12.68
CA VAL A 106 15.54 4.29 12.28
C VAL A 106 16.17 3.06 12.89
N CYS A 107 15.34 2.18 13.43
CA CYS A 107 15.84 1.00 14.10
C CYS A 107 14.86 -0.18 13.98
N PHE A 108 15.33 -1.30 13.44
CA PHE A 108 14.54 -2.47 13.04
C PHE A 108 13.34 -2.10 12.17
N GLY A 109 13.52 -1.14 11.28
CA GLY A 109 12.49 -0.56 10.44
C GLY A 109 11.51 0.35 11.14
N SER A 110 11.72 0.62 12.43
CA SER A 110 10.82 1.41 13.26
C SER A 110 11.35 2.80 13.47
N TRP A 111 10.43 3.76 13.53
CA TRP A 111 10.71 5.10 14.02
C TRP A 111 9.45 5.71 14.62
N GLN A 112 9.62 6.61 15.57
CA GLN A 112 8.53 7.41 16.09
C GLN A 112 8.99 8.85 16.38
N PRO A 113 8.10 9.83 16.25
CA PRO A 113 8.41 11.21 16.59
C PRO A 113 8.64 11.38 18.09
N VAL A 114 9.60 12.23 18.45
CA VAL A 114 9.83 12.69 19.83
C VAL A 114 9.07 13.99 20.08
N GLY A 115 8.50 14.12 21.28
CA GLY A 115 7.82 15.34 21.74
C GLY A 115 6.35 15.49 21.34
N CYS A 116 5.82 14.55 20.56
CA CYS A 116 4.39 14.47 20.22
C CYS A 116 3.99 13.01 19.99
N GLN A 117 2.69 12.73 20.01
CA GLN A 117 2.13 11.41 19.72
C GLN A 117 1.63 11.35 18.27
N SER A 118 2.04 10.32 17.54
CA SER A 118 1.52 10.10 16.19
C SER A 118 0.04 9.70 16.24
N HIS A 119 -0.73 10.12 15.25
CA HIS A 119 -2.17 9.85 15.18
C HIS A 119 -2.48 8.36 14.97
N GLN A 120 -1.64 7.65 14.23
CA GLN A 120 -1.77 6.24 13.90
C GLN A 120 -0.43 5.54 14.08
N LYS A 121 -0.49 4.25 14.37
CA LYS A 121 0.65 3.35 14.40
C LYS A 121 0.65 2.51 13.13
N VAL A 122 1.57 2.85 12.22
CA VAL A 122 1.53 2.39 10.84
C VAL A 122 2.47 1.20 10.61
N ALA A 123 1.95 0.11 10.05
CA ALA A 123 2.75 -0.97 9.50
C ALA A 123 2.82 -0.84 7.97
N VAL A 124 4.02 -0.61 7.43
CA VAL A 124 4.27 -0.61 5.98
C VAL A 124 4.68 -2.01 5.58
N LEU A 125 3.86 -2.66 4.75
CA LEU A 125 4.03 -4.05 4.32
C LEU A 125 4.48 -4.09 2.86
N ILE A 126 5.68 -4.62 2.64
CA ILE A 126 6.31 -4.70 1.32
C ILE A 126 6.44 -6.20 0.96
N PRO A 127 5.60 -6.72 0.04
CA PRO A 127 5.76 -8.06 -0.48
C PRO A 127 6.98 -8.08 -1.41
N TYR A 128 7.85 -9.09 -1.27
CA TYR A 128 9.20 -9.03 -1.83
C TYR A 128 9.71 -10.39 -2.33
N ARG A 129 10.54 -10.36 -3.40
CA ARG A 129 11.44 -11.43 -3.84
C ARG A 129 12.39 -10.87 -4.91
N ASP A 130 13.70 -11.05 -4.74
CA ASP A 130 14.75 -10.72 -5.73
C ASP A 130 14.72 -9.27 -6.26
N ARG A 131 14.50 -8.27 -5.39
CA ARG A 131 14.35 -6.85 -5.80
C ARG A 131 15.19 -5.86 -5.00
N GLU A 132 16.41 -6.24 -4.63
CA GLU A 132 17.19 -5.47 -3.65
C GLU A 132 17.47 -4.03 -4.09
N LEU A 133 17.77 -3.81 -5.38
CA LEU A 133 17.94 -2.47 -5.94
C LEU A 133 16.70 -1.60 -5.72
N HIS A 134 15.51 -2.16 -5.95
CA HIS A 134 14.25 -1.43 -5.81
C HIS A 134 13.98 -1.14 -4.34
N LEU A 135 14.24 -2.12 -3.47
CA LEU A 135 14.09 -1.97 -2.03
C LEU A 135 14.99 -0.88 -1.47
N ARG A 136 16.26 -0.80 -1.90
CA ARG A 136 17.18 0.28 -1.46
C ARG A 136 16.69 1.66 -1.88
N LEU A 137 16.23 1.83 -3.12
CA LEU A 137 15.61 3.09 -3.57
C LEU A 137 14.36 3.43 -2.76
N LEU A 138 13.53 2.44 -2.48
CA LEU A 138 12.29 2.63 -1.74
C LEU A 138 12.54 3.01 -0.29
N LEU A 139 13.42 2.30 0.43
CA LEU A 139 13.74 2.59 1.83
C LEU A 139 14.37 3.97 1.99
N ALA A 140 15.27 4.37 1.08
CA ALA A 140 15.82 5.72 1.04
C ALA A 140 14.72 6.78 1.03
N ARG A 141 13.64 6.52 0.30
CA ARG A 141 12.51 7.44 0.17
C ARG A 141 11.52 7.35 1.33
N LEU A 142 11.12 6.14 1.71
CA LEU A 142 10.08 5.92 2.71
C LEU A 142 10.51 6.41 4.09
N HIS A 143 11.74 6.15 4.53
CA HIS A 143 12.15 6.62 5.85
C HIS A 143 12.13 8.14 5.95
N GLN A 144 12.71 8.84 4.97
CA GLN A 144 12.70 10.30 4.93
C GLN A 144 11.26 10.84 4.88
N LEU A 145 10.41 10.25 4.04
CA LEU A 145 9.01 10.64 3.90
C LEU A 145 8.23 10.46 5.21
N LEU A 146 8.28 9.28 5.82
CA LEU A 146 7.49 8.96 7.00
C LEU A 146 7.95 9.73 8.24
N GLN A 147 9.27 9.98 8.37
CA GLN A 147 9.83 10.85 9.40
C GLN A 147 9.39 12.31 9.21
N HIS A 148 9.40 12.78 7.96
CA HIS A 148 8.94 14.12 7.59
C HIS A 148 7.43 14.30 7.85
N GLN A 149 6.64 13.25 7.64
CA GLN A 149 5.21 13.21 7.97
C GLN A 149 4.94 13.03 9.48
N ARG A 150 5.98 12.81 10.30
CA ARG A 150 5.90 12.60 11.75
C ARG A 150 4.98 11.41 12.12
N ILE A 151 5.06 10.34 11.33
CA ILE A 151 4.28 9.12 11.51
C ILE A 151 5.07 8.13 12.36
N GLN A 152 4.44 7.53 13.36
CA GLN A 152 5.00 6.34 14.01
C GLN A 152 4.80 5.15 13.10
N TYR A 153 5.89 4.50 12.67
CA TYR A 153 5.82 3.40 11.72
C TYR A 153 6.78 2.26 12.04
N ARG A 154 6.51 1.11 11.43
CA ARG A 154 7.46 0.01 11.23
C ARG A 154 7.35 -0.53 9.79
N ILE A 155 8.48 -0.73 9.12
CA ILE A 155 8.55 -1.34 7.78
C ILE A 155 8.82 -2.84 7.91
N TYR A 156 7.99 -3.63 7.22
CA TYR A 156 8.10 -5.08 7.10
C TYR A 156 8.33 -5.44 5.63
N VAL A 157 9.39 -6.19 5.37
CA VAL A 157 9.66 -6.81 4.07
C VAL A 157 9.34 -8.29 4.19
N ILE A 158 8.33 -8.75 3.48
CA ILE A 158 7.84 -10.12 3.50
C ILE A 158 8.35 -10.81 2.23
N GLU A 159 9.46 -11.53 2.37
CA GLU A 159 10.14 -12.22 1.29
C GLU A 159 9.56 -13.62 1.06
N GLN A 160 9.09 -13.88 -0.16
CA GLN A 160 8.62 -15.22 -0.53
C GLN A 160 9.80 -16.12 -0.88
N ALA A 161 9.99 -17.19 -0.11
CA ALA A 161 10.97 -18.22 -0.42
C ALA A 161 10.54 -19.10 -1.60
N GLY A 162 11.54 -19.71 -2.25
CA GLY A 162 11.34 -20.67 -3.31
C GLY A 162 10.91 -20.07 -4.65
N ASN A 163 10.63 -20.96 -5.61
CA ASN A 163 10.44 -20.62 -7.03
C ASN A 163 8.98 -20.66 -7.48
N ALA A 164 8.03 -20.83 -6.55
CA ALA A 164 6.61 -20.75 -6.88
C ALA A 164 6.25 -19.38 -7.50
N PRO A 165 5.17 -19.26 -8.27
CA PRO A 165 4.68 -17.95 -8.71
C PRO A 165 4.54 -17.00 -7.51
N PHE A 166 4.89 -15.74 -7.72
CA PHE A 166 4.81 -14.74 -6.65
C PHE A 166 3.35 -14.53 -6.24
N ASN A 167 3.06 -14.50 -4.93
CA ASN A 167 1.71 -14.33 -4.42
C ASN A 167 1.63 -13.10 -3.51
N ARG A 168 1.40 -11.94 -4.15
CA ARG A 168 1.38 -10.63 -3.48
C ARG A 168 0.36 -10.56 -2.35
N GLY A 169 -0.89 -10.99 -2.61
CA GLY A 169 -1.98 -10.94 -1.63
C GLY A 169 -1.70 -11.78 -0.39
N LEU A 170 -1.18 -13.00 -0.55
CA LEU A 170 -0.80 -13.88 0.55
C LEU A 170 0.31 -13.26 1.42
N LEU A 171 1.36 -12.71 0.81
CA LEU A 171 2.47 -12.08 1.55
C LEU A 171 1.99 -10.86 2.35
N LEU A 172 1.08 -10.06 1.80
CA LEU A 172 0.46 -8.95 2.52
C LEU A 172 -0.38 -9.42 3.71
N ASN A 173 -1.15 -10.50 3.57
CA ASN A 173 -1.89 -11.10 4.68
C ASN A 173 -0.95 -11.64 5.78
N ILE A 174 0.15 -12.29 5.40
CA ILE A 174 1.18 -12.73 6.35
C ILE A 174 1.78 -11.50 7.07
N GLY A 175 2.09 -10.43 6.33
CA GLY A 175 2.57 -9.17 6.89
C GLY A 175 1.61 -8.56 7.92
N ILE A 176 0.30 -8.52 7.62
CA ILE A 176 -0.73 -8.04 8.57
C ILE A 176 -0.68 -8.85 9.87
N ARG A 177 -0.69 -10.19 9.75
CA ARG A 177 -0.68 -11.10 10.90
C ARG A 177 0.58 -10.94 11.73
N GLU A 178 1.75 -10.94 11.09
CA GLU A 178 3.05 -10.84 11.75
C GLU A 178 3.29 -9.47 12.40
N ALA A 179 2.76 -8.39 11.81
CA ALA A 179 2.75 -7.08 12.42
C ALA A 179 1.90 -7.05 13.69
N LEU A 180 0.67 -7.59 13.63
CA LEU A 180 -0.24 -7.65 14.79
C LEU A 180 0.25 -8.55 15.93
N LEU A 181 0.93 -9.66 15.60
CA LEU A 181 1.54 -10.55 16.60
C LEU A 181 2.67 -9.87 17.37
N ARG A 182 3.46 -9.02 16.71
CA ARG A 182 4.52 -8.24 17.35
C ARG A 182 3.97 -7.03 18.09
N ASP A 183 2.93 -6.41 17.54
CA ASP A 183 2.43 -5.15 18.01
C ASP A 183 0.90 -5.04 17.82
N PRO A 184 0.13 -5.47 18.82
CA PRO A 184 -1.32 -5.42 18.76
C PRO A 184 -1.90 -4.00 18.62
N MET A 185 -1.10 -2.96 18.88
CA MET A 185 -1.51 -1.55 18.80
C MET A 185 -1.38 -0.96 17.40
N VAL A 186 -0.79 -1.67 16.43
CA VAL A 186 -0.84 -1.26 15.02
C VAL A 186 -2.30 -1.10 14.60
N ASP A 187 -2.65 0.05 14.03
CA ASP A 187 -4.03 0.38 13.67
C ASP A 187 -4.18 0.80 12.19
N CYS A 188 -3.07 0.92 11.46
CA CYS A 188 -3.05 1.23 10.04
C CYS A 188 -2.04 0.36 9.28
N PHE A 189 -2.47 -0.19 8.14
CA PHE A 189 -1.63 -0.97 7.23
C PHE A 189 -1.48 -0.26 5.90
N ILE A 190 -0.23 -0.05 5.46
CA ILE A 190 0.10 0.41 4.11
C ILE A 190 0.60 -0.80 3.32
N PHE A 191 -0.06 -1.12 2.21
CA PHE A 191 0.33 -2.18 1.28
C PHE A 191 1.12 -1.54 0.15
N HIS A 192 2.39 -1.90 0.00
CA HIS A 192 3.30 -1.10 -0.81
C HIS A 192 4.15 -1.95 -1.75
N ASP A 193 3.98 -1.74 -3.06
CA ASP A 193 4.84 -2.38 -4.06
C ASP A 193 6.27 -1.85 -3.95
N VAL A 194 7.26 -2.75 -4.04
CA VAL A 194 8.68 -2.40 -3.86
C VAL A 194 9.21 -1.46 -4.96
N ASP A 195 8.55 -1.42 -6.12
CA ASP A 195 8.97 -0.67 -7.31
C ASP A 195 8.34 0.72 -7.44
N LEU A 196 7.44 1.13 -6.54
CA LEU A 196 6.73 2.41 -6.64
C LEU A 196 7.29 3.45 -5.67
N LEU A 197 7.96 4.48 -6.17
CA LEU A 197 8.54 5.52 -5.33
C LEU A 197 7.61 6.75 -5.28
N PRO A 198 7.15 7.22 -4.11
CA PRO A 198 6.31 8.42 -4.02
C PRO A 198 7.05 9.67 -4.52
N GLU A 199 6.33 10.66 -5.04
CA GLU A 199 6.93 11.90 -5.58
C GLU A 199 6.55 13.17 -4.81
N ASN A 200 5.63 13.07 -3.84
CA ASN A 200 5.12 14.21 -3.10
C ASN A 200 4.93 13.89 -1.61
N SER A 201 5.53 14.71 -0.75
CA SER A 201 5.46 14.56 0.71
C SER A 201 4.08 14.78 1.31
N ASP A 202 3.19 15.47 0.60
CA ASP A 202 1.82 15.73 1.03
C ASP A 202 0.91 14.49 0.89
N ASN A 203 1.38 13.44 0.20
CA ASN A 203 0.67 12.17 0.15
C ASN A 203 0.87 11.41 1.47
N LEU A 204 0.05 11.71 2.48
CA LEU A 204 0.19 11.14 3.82
C LEU A 204 -0.02 9.61 3.81
N TYR A 205 0.94 8.87 4.36
CA TYR A 205 0.93 7.41 4.53
C TYR A 205 0.13 7.02 5.79
N VAL A 206 -1.16 7.37 5.77
CA VAL A 206 -2.12 7.16 6.86
C VAL A 206 -3.34 6.44 6.32
N CYS A 207 -4.08 5.78 7.21
CA CYS A 207 -5.34 5.14 6.87
C CYS A 207 -6.50 6.11 7.12
N ASP A 208 -7.51 6.05 6.27
CA ASP A 208 -8.79 6.71 6.52
C ASP A 208 -9.89 5.68 6.87
N LYS A 209 -11.15 6.13 6.91
CA LYS A 209 -12.31 5.29 7.21
C LYS A 209 -12.68 4.30 6.09
N HIS A 210 -12.01 4.38 4.95
CA HIS A 210 -12.31 3.66 3.70
C HIS A 210 -11.08 2.87 3.23
N LEU A 211 -11.11 2.37 1.99
CA LEU A 211 -9.91 1.86 1.31
C LEU A 211 -9.22 3.04 0.63
N ARG A 212 -8.03 3.41 1.11
CA ARG A 212 -7.30 4.55 0.58
C ARG A 212 -6.24 4.11 -0.40
N HIS A 213 -6.40 4.47 -1.67
CA HIS A 213 -5.44 4.22 -2.73
C HIS A 213 -4.50 5.42 -2.88
N LEU A 214 -3.27 5.25 -2.40
CA LEU A 214 -2.23 6.30 -2.36
C LEU A 214 -1.63 6.52 -3.75
N ALA A 215 -1.48 5.47 -4.57
CA ALA A 215 -0.89 5.50 -5.91
C ALA A 215 -1.83 6.02 -7.01
N ALA A 216 -2.47 7.17 -6.79
CA ALA A 216 -3.47 7.74 -7.70
C ALA A 216 -2.94 8.16 -9.08
N GLY A 217 -1.62 8.27 -9.27
CA GLY A 217 -1.00 8.49 -10.56
C GLY A 217 0.39 7.88 -10.62
N VAL A 218 0.55 6.78 -11.37
CA VAL A 218 1.86 6.17 -11.62
C VAL A 218 2.38 6.59 -13.00
N ASP A 219 3.66 6.94 -13.11
CA ASP A 219 4.27 7.40 -14.36
C ASP A 219 4.15 6.39 -15.52
N GLU A 220 4.16 5.08 -15.25
CA GLU A 220 3.94 4.03 -16.28
C GLU A 220 2.57 4.15 -16.95
N PHE A 221 1.59 4.67 -16.22
CA PHE A 221 0.23 4.92 -16.73
C PHE A 221 0.01 6.39 -17.07
N ARG A 222 1.09 7.14 -17.35
CA ARG A 222 1.06 8.58 -17.63
C ARG A 222 0.36 9.37 -16.52
N TYR A 223 0.55 8.97 -15.27
CA TYR A 223 -0.09 9.54 -14.07
C TYR A 223 -1.62 9.48 -14.06
N HIS A 224 -2.22 8.51 -14.75
CA HIS A 224 -3.66 8.23 -14.68
C HIS A 224 -3.87 6.83 -14.11
N VAL A 225 -4.97 6.61 -13.38
CA VAL A 225 -5.37 5.27 -12.99
C VAL A 225 -5.81 4.47 -14.22
N PRO A 226 -5.44 3.19 -14.36
CA PRO A 226 -5.84 2.36 -15.51
C PRO A 226 -7.36 2.24 -15.67
N PHE A 227 -8.10 2.20 -14.55
CA PHE A 227 -9.56 2.19 -14.51
C PHE A 227 -10.05 2.71 -13.16
N ILE A 228 -11.34 3.06 -13.07
CA ILE A 228 -11.91 3.79 -11.94
C ILE A 228 -11.77 3.06 -10.60
N ASN A 229 -11.89 1.72 -10.57
CA ASN A 229 -11.80 0.92 -9.34
C ASN A 229 -10.39 0.41 -9.03
N TYR A 230 -9.37 0.83 -9.80
CA TYR A 230 -8.00 0.36 -9.64
C TYR A 230 -7.42 0.69 -8.25
N ALA A 231 -7.06 -0.33 -7.47
CA ALA A 231 -6.51 -0.16 -6.12
C ALA A 231 -5.10 -0.76 -5.95
N GLY A 232 -4.44 -1.07 -7.07
CA GLY A 232 -3.10 -1.65 -7.12
C GLY A 232 -1.98 -0.68 -6.76
N GLY A 233 -0.74 -1.18 -6.72
CA GLY A 233 0.42 -0.37 -6.38
C GLY A 233 0.53 -0.10 -4.88
N VAL A 234 0.04 1.06 -4.44
CA VAL A 234 0.10 1.48 -3.03
C VAL A 234 -1.28 1.85 -2.53
N SER A 235 -1.75 1.13 -1.51
CA SER A 235 -3.03 1.37 -0.84
C SER A 235 -2.91 1.17 0.67
N SER A 236 -3.93 1.57 1.42
CA SER A 236 -3.94 1.49 2.86
C SER A 236 -5.33 1.22 3.42
N LEU A 237 -5.36 0.50 4.54
CA LEU A 237 -6.59 0.06 5.19
C LEU A 237 -6.38 0.00 6.70
N SER A 238 -7.33 0.54 7.46
CA SER A 238 -7.27 0.49 8.92
C SER A 238 -7.36 -0.95 9.44
N LYS A 239 -6.89 -1.20 10.66
CA LYS A 239 -7.03 -2.51 11.32
C LYS A 239 -8.46 -2.98 11.38
N VAL A 240 -9.40 -2.08 11.68
CA VAL A 240 -10.83 -2.41 11.73
C VAL A 240 -11.30 -2.87 10.35
N ASN A 241 -10.94 -2.14 9.29
CA ASN A 241 -11.39 -2.44 7.95
C ASN A 241 -10.72 -3.69 7.37
N VAL A 242 -9.42 -3.92 7.60
CA VAL A 242 -8.73 -5.12 7.07
C VAL A 242 -9.23 -6.40 7.73
N LEU A 243 -9.56 -6.36 9.01
CA LEU A 243 -10.20 -7.47 9.72
C LEU A 243 -11.63 -7.67 9.22
N LYS A 244 -12.38 -6.58 9.02
CA LYS A 244 -13.76 -6.61 8.49
C LYS A 244 -13.84 -7.25 7.10
N THR A 245 -12.87 -6.96 6.22
CA THR A 245 -12.85 -7.46 4.84
C THR A 245 -12.14 -8.81 4.67
N ASN A 246 -11.66 -9.41 5.76
CA ASN A 246 -10.84 -10.63 5.74
C ASN A 246 -9.53 -10.48 4.92
N GLY A 247 -8.98 -9.28 4.81
CA GLY A 247 -7.75 -9.00 4.05
C GLY A 247 -7.82 -9.36 2.56
N PHE A 248 -6.66 -9.60 1.97
CA PHE A 248 -6.50 -9.96 0.56
C PHE A 248 -6.92 -11.42 0.30
N PRO A 249 -7.24 -11.81 -0.94
CA PRO A 249 -7.27 -13.23 -1.33
C PRO A 249 -5.89 -13.88 -1.29
N ASN A 250 -5.82 -15.15 -0.88
CA ASN A 250 -4.59 -15.94 -0.91
C ASN A 250 -4.42 -16.74 -2.21
N ARG A 251 -5.43 -16.77 -3.09
CA ARG A 251 -5.47 -17.67 -4.27
C ARG A 251 -4.83 -17.13 -5.56
N TYR A 252 -4.41 -15.87 -5.57
CA TYR A 252 -3.79 -15.27 -6.77
C TYR A 252 -2.29 -15.55 -6.81
N TRP A 253 -1.93 -16.69 -7.41
CA TRP A 253 -0.56 -17.05 -7.73
C TRP A 253 -0.17 -16.47 -9.09
N GLY A 254 0.78 -15.53 -9.11
CA GLY A 254 1.15 -14.73 -10.28
C GLY A 254 0.62 -13.30 -10.22
N TRP A 255 0.82 -12.52 -11.28
CA TRP A 255 0.40 -11.12 -11.32
C TRP A 255 -1.10 -10.96 -11.59
N GLY A 256 -1.79 -10.11 -10.81
CA GLY A 256 -3.07 -9.49 -11.14
C GLY A 256 -4.27 -9.93 -10.30
N ASN A 257 -5.26 -9.05 -10.22
CA ASN A 257 -6.62 -9.25 -9.68
C ASN A 257 -6.75 -9.43 -8.16
N GLU A 258 -5.66 -9.53 -7.40
CA GLU A 258 -5.73 -9.60 -5.93
C GLU A 258 -6.13 -8.26 -5.29
N ASP A 259 -5.71 -7.16 -5.92
CA ASP A 259 -6.04 -5.77 -5.59
C ASP A 259 -7.48 -5.41 -5.97
N ASP A 260 -7.91 -5.82 -7.17
CA ASP A 260 -9.29 -5.69 -7.64
C ASP A 260 -10.26 -6.38 -6.69
N GLU A 261 -9.90 -7.59 -6.23
CA GLU A 261 -10.71 -8.30 -5.26
C GLU A 261 -10.73 -7.66 -3.88
N LEU A 262 -9.60 -7.14 -3.39
CA LEU A 262 -9.61 -6.38 -2.14
C LEU A 262 -10.57 -5.18 -2.25
N ALA A 263 -10.54 -4.44 -3.36
CA ALA A 263 -11.46 -3.33 -3.60
C ALA A 263 -12.92 -3.81 -3.62
N ALA A 264 -13.21 -4.96 -4.26
CA ALA A 264 -14.54 -5.56 -4.26
C ALA A 264 -15.01 -5.97 -2.85
N ARG A 265 -14.13 -6.58 -2.03
CA ARG A 265 -14.40 -6.89 -0.61
C ARG A 265 -14.75 -5.62 0.17
N CYS A 266 -13.97 -4.57 -0.02
CA CYS A 266 -14.20 -3.27 0.63
C CYS A 266 -15.58 -2.71 0.24
N TYR A 267 -15.90 -2.71 -1.05
CA TYR A 267 -17.19 -2.26 -1.57
C TYR A 267 -18.38 -3.04 -0.96
N LEU A 268 -18.28 -4.36 -0.88
CA LEU A 268 -19.31 -5.21 -0.25
C LEU A 268 -19.52 -4.91 1.24
N HIS A 269 -18.51 -4.36 1.92
CA HIS A 269 -18.58 -3.93 3.31
C HIS A 269 -18.89 -2.44 3.49
N GLY A 270 -19.41 -1.78 2.44
CA GLY A 270 -19.81 -0.37 2.46
C GLY A 270 -18.63 0.61 2.53
N LEU A 271 -17.42 0.15 2.20
CA LEU A 271 -16.24 1.00 2.14
C LEU A 271 -16.10 1.56 0.73
N GLN A 272 -15.75 2.84 0.65
CA GLN A 272 -15.45 3.53 -0.60
C GLN A 272 -13.95 3.39 -0.94
N LEU A 273 -13.56 3.80 -2.14
CA LEU A 273 -12.19 3.90 -2.59
C LEU A 273 -11.78 5.38 -2.59
N THR A 274 -11.01 5.79 -1.60
CA THR A 274 -10.53 7.17 -1.49
C THR A 274 -9.17 7.32 -2.19
N ARG A 275 -8.91 8.49 -2.79
CA ARG A 275 -7.63 8.82 -3.42
C ARG A 275 -7.20 10.23 -3.06
N PRO A 276 -5.90 10.54 -2.95
CA PRO A 276 -5.44 11.92 -3.00
C PRO A 276 -5.70 12.50 -4.40
N ARG A 277 -5.63 13.83 -4.54
CA ARG A 277 -5.56 14.47 -5.87
C ARG A 277 -4.38 13.88 -6.66
N THR A 278 -4.53 13.70 -7.97
CA THR A 278 -3.54 13.01 -8.81
C THR A 278 -2.13 13.60 -8.73
N PHE A 279 -1.99 14.92 -8.59
CA PHE A 279 -0.67 15.57 -8.45
C PHE A 279 0.00 15.35 -7.08
N VAL A 280 -0.77 14.98 -6.06
CA VAL A 280 -0.29 14.57 -4.74
C VAL A 280 0.04 13.07 -4.75
N GLY A 281 -0.86 12.25 -5.27
CA GLY A 281 -0.69 10.79 -5.35
C GLY A 281 0.22 10.31 -6.47
N ARG A 282 1.27 11.07 -6.84
CA ARG A 282 2.20 10.68 -7.90
C ARG A 282 3.25 9.70 -7.41
N TYR A 283 3.52 8.70 -8.23
CA TYR A 283 4.56 7.70 -8.03
C TYR A 283 5.38 7.49 -9.29
N ARG A 284 6.68 7.29 -9.09
CA ARG A 284 7.64 6.86 -10.10
C ARG A 284 7.84 5.36 -9.98
N ALA A 285 7.52 4.60 -11.02
CA ALA A 285 7.86 3.19 -11.07
C ALA A 285 9.31 2.98 -11.49
N VAL A 286 10.04 2.19 -10.70
CA VAL A 286 11.37 1.69 -11.04
C VAL A 286 11.19 0.62 -12.12
N ARG A 287 11.80 0.83 -13.29
CA ARG A 287 11.53 0.00 -14.47
C ARG A 287 12.14 -1.39 -14.33
N HIS A 288 11.36 -2.38 -14.74
CA HIS A 288 11.77 -3.79 -14.72
C HIS A 288 10.89 -4.63 -15.64
N LEU A 289 11.34 -5.86 -15.93
CA LEU A 289 10.50 -6.83 -16.64
C LEU A 289 9.25 -7.14 -15.82
N LYS A 290 8.07 -6.86 -16.39
CA LYS A 290 6.78 -7.13 -15.74
C LYS A 290 6.45 -8.61 -15.86
N ALA A 291 5.92 -9.19 -14.79
CA ALA A 291 5.44 -10.56 -14.81
C ALA A 291 4.21 -10.68 -15.70
N THR A 292 4.00 -11.85 -16.30
CA THR A 292 2.77 -12.15 -17.01
C THR A 292 1.63 -12.37 -16.03
N ARG A 293 0.41 -12.01 -16.46
CA ARG A 293 -0.80 -12.28 -15.68
C ARG A 293 -0.94 -13.77 -15.43
N GLY A 294 -1.34 -14.15 -14.22
CA GLY A 294 -1.63 -15.53 -13.92
C GLY A 294 -2.84 -16.03 -14.73
N SER A 295 -2.75 -17.29 -15.20
CA SER A 295 -3.84 -17.90 -15.95
C SER A 295 -5.11 -17.98 -15.10
N GLY A 296 -6.26 -17.63 -15.71
CA GLY A 296 -7.56 -17.71 -15.04
C GLY A 296 -7.85 -16.62 -14.00
N HIS A 297 -6.96 -15.64 -13.77
CA HIS A 297 -7.17 -14.60 -12.75
C HIS A 297 -8.45 -13.77 -12.95
N TYR A 298 -8.78 -13.42 -14.20
CA TYR A 298 -10.04 -12.75 -14.51
C TYR A 298 -11.26 -13.62 -14.23
N ASP A 299 -11.18 -14.92 -14.51
CA ASP A 299 -12.26 -15.86 -14.19
C ASP A 299 -12.42 -15.99 -12.67
N SER A 300 -11.32 -16.08 -11.93
CA SER A 300 -11.31 -16.12 -10.46
C SER A 300 -11.90 -14.86 -9.82
N PHE A 301 -11.66 -13.69 -10.41
CA PHE A 301 -12.24 -12.44 -9.94
C PHE A 301 -13.73 -12.35 -10.28
N ARG A 302 -14.14 -12.73 -11.50
CA ARG A 302 -15.55 -12.73 -11.89
C ARG A 302 -16.41 -13.73 -11.12
N ALA A 303 -15.80 -14.80 -10.62
CA ALA A 303 -16.43 -15.81 -9.77
C ALA A 303 -16.24 -15.56 -8.26
N PHE A 304 -15.70 -14.40 -7.87
CA PHE A 304 -15.33 -14.07 -6.49
C PHE A 304 -16.52 -14.17 -5.51
N ARG A 305 -16.67 -15.28 -4.78
CA ARG A 305 -17.71 -15.50 -3.76
C ARG A 305 -17.13 -16.21 -2.54
N ASN A 306 -17.85 -16.18 -1.41
CA ASN A 306 -17.49 -16.90 -0.18
C ASN A 306 -16.06 -16.60 0.35
N PHE A 307 -15.61 -15.37 0.15
CA PHE A 307 -14.25 -14.92 0.48
C PHE A 307 -13.91 -14.93 1.97
N LEU A 308 -14.91 -15.11 2.83
CA LEU A 308 -14.71 -15.26 4.28
C LEU A 308 -13.84 -16.48 4.62
N ARG A 309 -13.69 -17.44 3.70
CA ARG A 309 -12.78 -18.61 3.85
C ARG A 309 -11.44 -18.45 3.13
N ASP A 310 -11.25 -17.39 2.34
CA ASP A 310 -10.01 -17.11 1.60
C ASP A 310 -9.49 -15.72 1.97
N GLY A 311 -8.54 -15.66 2.91
CA GLY A 311 -7.93 -14.41 3.34
C GLY A 311 -7.21 -14.56 4.68
N LEU A 312 -7.32 -13.57 5.55
CA LEU A 312 -6.68 -13.60 6.88
C LEU A 312 -7.15 -14.80 7.72
N SER A 313 -8.44 -15.13 7.67
CA SER A 313 -9.04 -16.26 8.37
C SER A 313 -8.47 -17.63 7.96
N ALA A 314 -7.92 -17.72 6.76
CA ALA A 314 -7.28 -18.94 6.26
C ALA A 314 -5.83 -19.08 6.74
N LEU A 315 -5.22 -18.03 7.30
CA LEU A 315 -3.85 -18.09 7.79
C LEU A 315 -3.79 -18.69 9.19
N SER A 316 -2.85 -19.60 9.37
CA SER A 316 -2.46 -20.20 10.65
C SER A 316 -0.98 -20.56 10.64
N SER A 317 -0.45 -20.99 11.79
CA SER A 317 0.93 -21.48 11.90
C SER A 317 1.20 -22.76 11.08
N THR A 318 0.15 -23.43 10.59
CA THR A 318 0.28 -24.63 9.75
C THR A 318 0.19 -24.33 8.26
N THR A 319 -0.19 -23.12 7.87
CA THR A 319 -0.40 -22.75 6.46
C THR A 319 0.81 -22.05 5.82
N TYR A 320 1.62 -21.36 6.61
CA TYR A 320 2.91 -20.80 6.17
C TYR A 320 3.94 -21.00 7.27
N ARG A 321 5.23 -20.96 6.90
CA ARG A 321 6.33 -21.06 7.85
C ARG A 321 7.24 -19.85 7.69
N ILE A 322 7.70 -19.28 8.81
CA ILE A 322 8.76 -18.29 8.81
C ILE A 322 10.08 -19.07 8.81
N LEU A 323 10.84 -18.99 7.72
CA LEU A 323 12.15 -19.61 7.58
C LEU A 323 13.23 -18.77 8.26
N GLU A 324 13.13 -17.45 8.08
CA GLU A 324 14.05 -16.48 8.67
C GLU A 324 13.27 -15.28 9.20
N ASP A 325 13.64 -14.84 10.39
CA ASP A 325 13.12 -13.64 11.03
C ASP A 325 14.31 -12.84 11.54
N SER A 326 14.67 -11.79 10.82
CA SER A 326 15.82 -10.96 11.19
C SER A 326 15.50 -9.96 12.31
N SER A 327 14.32 -10.05 12.94
CA SER A 327 13.93 -9.14 14.02
C SER A 327 14.64 -9.47 15.34
N PRO A 328 15.31 -8.49 15.97
CA PRO A 328 16.04 -8.72 17.21
C PRO A 328 15.16 -9.05 18.41
N GLU A 329 13.87 -8.74 18.37
CA GLU A 329 12.94 -9.11 19.44
C GLU A 329 12.93 -10.63 19.70
N ARG A 330 13.16 -11.46 18.66
CA ARG A 330 13.35 -12.91 18.82
C ARG A 330 14.77 -13.31 19.22
N LEU A 331 15.79 -12.60 18.74
CA LEU A 331 17.18 -12.83 19.16
C LEU A 331 17.38 -12.51 20.66
N LEU A 332 16.61 -11.57 21.21
CA LEU A 332 16.66 -11.13 22.61
C LEU A 332 15.79 -11.97 23.57
N HIS A 333 14.98 -12.90 23.08
CA HIS A 333 14.13 -13.77 23.91
C HIS A 333 14.92 -14.80 24.75
N HIS A 334 16.25 -14.87 24.62
CA HIS A 334 17.11 -15.58 25.56
C HIS A 334 17.42 -14.80 26.85
N THR A 335 16.84 -13.60 27.03
CA THR A 335 16.98 -12.79 28.25
C THR A 335 15.63 -12.52 28.92
N PRO A 336 15.48 -12.68 30.25
CA PRO A 336 14.22 -12.45 30.94
C PRO A 336 13.76 -11.00 30.77
N GLN A 337 12.53 -10.83 30.28
CA GLN A 337 11.93 -9.52 30.01
C GLN A 337 11.52 -8.81 31.31
N THR A 338 12.18 -7.72 31.65
CA THR A 338 11.61 -6.71 32.54
C THR A 338 10.68 -5.78 31.75
N LYS A 339 9.45 -5.65 32.26
CA LYS A 339 8.41 -4.74 31.78
C LYS A 339 8.84 -3.29 31.96
N THR A 340 9.55 -2.73 30.99
CA THR A 340 9.65 -1.29 30.67
C THR A 340 10.74 -1.11 29.63
N VAL A 341 10.40 -1.12 28.34
CA VAL A 341 11.24 -0.45 27.34
C VAL A 341 10.32 0.33 26.41
N ALA A 342 10.00 1.54 26.86
CA ALA A 342 9.62 2.59 25.94
C ALA A 342 10.80 2.83 24.98
N ASN A 343 10.50 2.83 23.69
CA ASN A 343 11.23 3.36 22.54
C ASN A 343 12.47 4.23 22.82
N VAL A 344 13.55 3.60 23.24
CA VAL A 344 14.90 4.06 22.95
C VAL A 344 15.55 2.86 22.32
N CYS A 345 15.89 2.94 21.04
CA CYS A 345 16.74 1.92 20.47
C CYS A 345 18.03 1.92 21.28
N ASN A 346 18.23 0.83 22.03
CA ASN A 346 19.46 0.63 22.76
C ASN A 346 20.52 0.16 21.75
N TYR A 347 20.81 1.05 20.80
CA TYR A 347 21.74 0.84 19.70
C TYR A 347 23.12 0.53 20.25
N SER A 348 23.47 1.12 21.41
CA SER A 348 24.66 0.75 22.16
C SER A 348 24.68 -0.73 22.54
N LYS A 349 23.58 -1.34 23.01
CA LYS A 349 23.54 -2.80 23.25
C LYS A 349 23.79 -3.63 21.99
N LEU A 350 23.30 -3.18 20.83
CA LEU A 350 23.49 -3.91 19.59
C LEU A 350 24.92 -3.78 19.07
N LEU A 351 25.45 -2.54 19.08
CA LEU A 351 26.86 -2.28 18.80
C LEU A 351 27.79 -3.05 19.76
N THR A 352 27.47 -3.09 21.06
CA THR A 352 28.19 -3.91 22.06
C THR A 352 28.12 -5.39 21.74
N ALA A 353 26.97 -5.92 21.31
CA ALA A 353 26.82 -7.33 20.91
C ALA A 353 27.71 -7.69 19.71
N PHE A 354 27.99 -6.73 18.82
CA PHE A 354 28.92 -6.89 17.70
C PHE A 354 30.35 -6.44 17.99
N ASN A 355 30.64 -6.02 19.23
CA ASN A 355 31.94 -5.48 19.65
C ASN A 355 32.40 -4.26 18.82
N ILE A 356 31.45 -3.37 18.52
CA ILE A 356 31.62 -2.16 17.71
C ILE A 356 31.36 -0.94 18.59
N THR A 357 32.15 0.13 18.44
CA THR A 357 31.88 1.42 19.10
C THR A 357 31.00 2.33 18.23
N MET A 358 30.24 3.23 18.85
CA MET A 358 29.42 4.21 18.10
C MET A 358 30.28 5.12 17.21
N SER A 359 31.48 5.50 17.68
CA SER A 359 32.46 6.26 16.90
C SER A 359 32.97 5.47 15.70
N ASP A 360 33.28 4.17 15.85
CA ASP A 360 33.70 3.32 14.73
C ASP A 360 32.62 3.21 13.64
N TRP A 361 31.34 3.11 14.03
CA TRP A 361 30.21 3.06 13.10
C TRP A 361 30.06 4.35 12.28
N LEU A 362 30.22 5.50 12.94
CA LEU A 362 30.05 6.82 12.32
C LEU A 362 31.27 7.26 11.51
N GLU A 363 32.49 6.90 11.92
CA GLU A 363 33.74 7.38 11.28
C GLU A 363 34.22 6.50 10.10
N LYS A 364 33.88 5.20 10.05
CA LYS A 364 34.47 4.26 9.07
C LYS A 364 33.73 4.15 7.73
N ALA A 365 33.32 5.28 7.16
CA ALA A 365 32.73 5.34 5.81
C ALA A 365 33.71 5.01 4.67
N CYS A 366 35.03 4.98 4.94
CA CYS A 366 36.10 4.69 3.98
C CYS A 366 36.83 3.36 4.26
N ALA A 367 36.19 2.42 4.96
CA ALA A 367 36.82 1.16 5.36
C ALA A 367 37.14 0.25 4.16
N PRO A 368 38.11 -0.69 4.27
CA PRO A 368 38.39 -1.68 3.23
C PRO A 368 37.12 -2.41 2.79
N LYS A 369 37.04 -2.88 1.54
CA LYS A 369 35.84 -3.49 0.94
C LYS A 369 35.08 -4.45 1.88
N GLY A 370 35.78 -5.30 2.62
CA GLY A 370 35.16 -6.25 3.56
C GLY A 370 34.45 -5.62 4.77
N TRP A 371 34.83 -4.42 5.20
CA TRP A 371 34.13 -3.67 6.25
C TRP A 371 32.91 -2.93 5.71
N ALA A 372 32.99 -2.38 4.50
CA ALA A 372 31.85 -1.74 3.85
C ALA A 372 30.68 -2.73 3.68
N ASP A 373 30.97 -3.96 3.25
CA ASP A 373 29.95 -5.01 3.11
C ASP A 373 29.32 -5.40 4.46
N ARG A 374 30.12 -5.45 5.55
CA ARG A 374 29.61 -5.71 6.91
C ARG A 374 28.71 -4.58 7.40
N TRP A 375 29.11 -3.34 7.19
CA TRP A 375 28.30 -2.19 7.54
C TRP A 375 26.98 -2.15 6.78
N ASP A 376 27.00 -2.52 5.50
CA ASP A 376 25.80 -2.58 4.68
C ASP A 376 24.85 -3.68 5.16
N ALA A 377 25.38 -4.86 5.50
CA ALA A 377 24.59 -5.95 6.08
C ALA A 377 23.97 -5.59 7.44
N LEU A 378 24.72 -4.91 8.32
CA LEU A 378 24.18 -4.43 9.60
C LEU A 378 23.12 -3.34 9.39
N ALA A 379 23.36 -2.39 8.48
CA ALA A 379 22.39 -1.36 8.15
C ALA A 379 21.08 -1.95 7.59
N ARG A 380 21.18 -3.01 6.78
CA ARG A 380 20.02 -3.75 6.28
C ARG A 380 19.11 -4.24 7.42
N LEU A 381 19.68 -4.80 8.48
CA LEU A 381 18.92 -5.28 9.66
C LEU A 381 18.22 -4.15 10.44
N LEU A 382 18.73 -2.92 10.32
CA LEU A 382 18.21 -1.75 11.05
C LEU A 382 17.10 -1.03 10.27
N LEU A 383 17.12 -1.09 8.95
CA LEU A 383 16.20 -0.32 8.11
C LEU A 383 14.82 -0.97 7.95
N TYR A 384 14.69 -2.27 8.19
CA TYR A 384 13.39 -2.95 8.09
C TYR A 384 13.38 -4.26 8.87
N THR A 385 12.19 -4.72 9.23
CA THR A 385 11.97 -6.08 9.71
C THR A 385 11.88 -7.01 8.51
N HIS A 386 12.80 -7.97 8.38
CA HIS A 386 12.83 -8.93 7.27
C HIS A 386 12.24 -10.28 7.69
N LEU A 387 11.23 -10.75 6.94
CA LEU A 387 10.58 -12.04 7.15
C LEU A 387 10.68 -12.86 5.88
N VAL A 388 11.46 -13.94 5.90
CA VAL A 388 11.50 -14.92 4.80
C VAL A 388 10.49 -16.01 5.09
N VAL A 389 9.52 -16.20 4.19
CA VAL A 389 8.38 -17.07 4.41
C VAL A 389 8.25 -18.15 3.34
N ASP A 390 8.01 -19.37 3.79
CA ASP A 390 7.59 -20.49 2.96
C ASP A 390 6.06 -20.56 2.93
N VAL A 391 5.52 -20.51 1.71
CA VAL A 391 4.09 -20.46 1.41
C VAL A 391 3.61 -21.65 0.58
N ASP A 392 4.46 -22.64 0.35
CA ASP A 392 4.13 -23.76 -0.54
C ASP A 392 2.92 -24.56 -0.03
N LEU A 393 2.74 -24.67 1.28
CA LEU A 393 1.59 -25.35 1.89
C LEU A 393 0.24 -24.72 1.49
N MET A 394 0.17 -23.39 1.43
CA MET A 394 -1.04 -22.67 1.01
C MET A 394 -1.37 -22.89 -0.46
N ARG A 395 -0.35 -23.11 -1.31
CA ARG A 395 -0.57 -23.33 -2.74
C ARG A 395 -1.44 -24.55 -3.03
N TYR A 396 -1.30 -25.59 -2.21
CA TYR A 396 -2.10 -26.81 -2.34
C TYR A 396 -3.50 -26.69 -1.75
N GLN A 397 -3.72 -25.70 -0.87
CA GLN A 397 -4.98 -25.48 -0.16
C GLN A 397 -5.85 -24.37 -0.76
N THR A 398 -5.35 -23.65 -1.76
CA THR A 398 -6.09 -22.51 -2.32
C THR A 398 -7.44 -22.93 -2.89
N ILE A 399 -8.49 -22.34 -2.32
CA ILE A 399 -9.89 -22.58 -2.66
C ILE A 399 -10.11 -22.15 -4.10
N GLN A 400 -10.59 -23.07 -4.94
CA GLN A 400 -10.99 -22.76 -6.30
C GLN A 400 -12.34 -22.04 -6.31
N PRO A 401 -12.54 -21.01 -7.16
CA PRO A 401 -13.85 -20.38 -7.31
C PRO A 401 -14.89 -21.41 -7.79
N THR A 402 -16.10 -21.37 -7.22
CA THR A 402 -17.24 -22.11 -7.74
C THR A 402 -17.76 -21.47 -9.05
N SER A 403 -18.33 -22.30 -9.94
CA SER A 403 -18.68 -22.00 -11.34
C SER A 403 -19.41 -20.67 -11.63
N LYS A 404 -19.33 -20.24 -12.91
CA LYS A 404 -19.88 -18.96 -13.44
C LYS A 404 -21.38 -18.80 -13.13
N SER A 405 -21.76 -17.69 -12.52
CA SER A 405 -23.16 -17.29 -12.27
C SER A 405 -23.52 -16.00 -12.99
N ARG A 406 -24.82 -15.62 -13.04
CA ARG A 406 -25.30 -14.35 -13.63
C ARG A 406 -24.62 -13.10 -13.07
N GLU A 407 -24.10 -13.17 -11.85
CA GLU A 407 -23.45 -12.06 -11.16
C GLU A 407 -21.99 -11.82 -11.60
N SER A 408 -21.41 -12.70 -12.42
CA SER A 408 -20.07 -12.49 -13.01
C SER A 408 -20.04 -11.30 -13.97
N TRP A 409 -21.16 -11.01 -14.63
CA TRP A 409 -21.34 -9.82 -15.46
C TRP A 409 -21.37 -8.54 -14.63
N TYR A 410 -21.95 -8.58 -13.43
CA TYR A 410 -21.96 -7.43 -12.53
C TYR A 410 -20.53 -6.98 -12.19
N TRP A 411 -19.67 -7.89 -11.73
CA TRP A 411 -18.29 -7.53 -11.35
C TRP A 411 -17.47 -7.06 -12.55
N PHE A 412 -17.63 -7.72 -13.69
CA PHE A 412 -16.97 -7.28 -14.92
C PHE A 412 -17.40 -5.87 -15.32
N LEU A 413 -18.71 -5.59 -15.38
CA LEU A 413 -19.21 -4.27 -15.74
C LEU A 413 -18.88 -3.20 -14.70
N HIS A 414 -18.94 -3.54 -13.41
CA HIS A 414 -18.66 -2.60 -12.33
C HIS A 414 -17.19 -2.18 -12.29
N PHE A 415 -16.24 -3.10 -12.53
CA PHE A 415 -14.80 -2.82 -12.50
C PHE A 415 -14.20 -2.41 -13.84
N TYR A 416 -14.61 -3.09 -14.92
CA TYR A 416 -13.97 -2.95 -16.24
C TYR A 416 -14.91 -2.42 -17.31
N GLY A 417 -16.22 -2.36 -17.08
CA GLY A 417 -17.20 -1.86 -18.05
C GLY A 417 -17.10 -0.35 -18.34
N TRP A 418 -16.15 0.32 -17.70
CA TRP A 418 -15.88 1.76 -17.81
C TRP A 418 -14.47 2.08 -18.35
N ILE A 419 -13.73 1.03 -18.78
CA ILE A 419 -12.51 1.15 -19.59
C ILE A 419 -12.94 1.40 -21.02
#